data_AF-A0A554MTV7-F1
#
_entry.id   AF-A0A554MTV7-F1
#
_cell.length_a   1.000
_cell.length_b   1.000
_cell.length_c   1.000
_cell.angle_alpha   90.00
_cell.angle_beta   90.00
_cell.angle_gamma   90.00
#
_symmetry.space_group_name_H-M   'P 1'
#
loop_
_entity.id
_entity.type
_entity.pdbx_description
1 polymer ?
#
loop_
_entity_poly.entity_id
_entity_poly.type
_entity_poly.pdbx_seq_one_letter_code
_entity_poly.pdbx_strand_id
1 'polypeptide(L)'
;MVRIDDSGDETKCWLSYPDEIDALAREARETDWERRIAILLMGKVGLRASGVSTAKPQGLRHNDEGEYWELSVAGKNTKGGDKATRDAYVPESVKRELENYAKERNIAPSEPYVSVSVDSIRRWVREAREPLTDDNERWQHVSSHDLRRSWASHHLVEEDVSVRVMMDIGGWSDYQSIEPYLSKPTPAKIGEELNGLH
;
A
#
# COMPACT_ATOMS: atom_id res chain seq x y z
N MET A 1 4.47 16.50 -1.71
CA MET A 1 3.27 17.10 -2.32
C MET A 1 2.73 16.11 -3.34
N VAL A 2 1.46 15.71 -3.18
CA VAL A 2 0.77 14.77 -4.07
C VAL A 2 0.98 15.17 -5.53
N ARG A 3 1.54 14.26 -6.32
CA ARG A 3 1.70 14.41 -7.77
C ARG A 3 0.46 13.84 -8.44
N ILE A 4 0.00 14.52 -9.49
CA ILE A 4 -1.17 14.10 -10.27
C ILE A 4 -0.81 13.95 -11.75
N ASP A 5 -1.47 13.02 -12.42
CA ASP A 5 -1.53 12.89 -13.88
C ASP A 5 -3.02 12.80 -14.26
N ASP A 6 -3.51 13.85 -14.89
CA ASP A 6 -4.89 14.04 -15.36
C ASP A 6 -4.99 13.96 -16.89
N SER A 7 -3.95 13.47 -17.57
CA SER A 7 -3.92 13.36 -19.03
C SER A 7 -4.80 12.24 -19.60
N GLY A 8 -5.32 11.35 -18.74
CA GLY A 8 -6.22 10.25 -19.12
C GLY A 8 -7.63 10.39 -18.53
N ASP A 9 -8.46 9.37 -18.75
CA ASP A 9 -9.86 9.36 -18.29
C ASP A 9 -10.03 9.37 -16.76
N GLU A 10 -9.02 8.87 -16.03
CA GLU A 10 -8.96 8.87 -14.58
C GLU A 10 -7.73 9.63 -14.10
N THR A 11 -7.92 10.59 -13.18
CA THR A 11 -6.81 11.26 -12.50
C THR A 11 -6.04 10.26 -11.64
N LYS A 12 -4.75 10.13 -11.92
CA LYS A 12 -3.81 9.28 -11.17
C LYS A 12 -3.07 10.12 -10.15
N CYS A 13 -2.97 9.63 -8.92
CA CYS A 13 -2.18 10.29 -7.88
C CYS A 13 -0.95 9.46 -7.49
N TRP A 14 0.11 10.16 -7.08
CA TRP A 14 1.27 9.61 -6.38
C TRP A 14 1.50 10.40 -5.10
N LEU A 15 1.36 9.71 -3.98
CA LEU A 15 1.67 10.21 -2.65
C LEU A 15 3.16 10.00 -2.38
N SER A 16 3.75 10.97 -1.71
CA SER A 16 5.14 10.98 -1.27
C SER A 16 5.26 9.97 -0.13
N TYR A 17 6.07 8.93 -0.32
CA TYR A 17 6.33 7.92 0.69
C TYR A 17 7.49 8.36 1.60
N PRO A 18 7.41 8.15 2.92
CA PRO A 18 6.27 7.64 3.68
C PRO A 18 5.26 8.73 4.10
N ASP A 19 5.62 10.00 4.01
CA ASP A 19 4.99 11.11 4.73
C ASP A 19 3.51 11.34 4.40
N GLU A 20 3.13 11.33 3.12
CA GLU A 20 1.75 11.57 2.72
C GLU A 20 0.88 10.34 3.00
N ILE A 21 1.45 9.12 2.95
CA ILE A 21 0.75 7.91 3.40
C ILE A 21 0.48 8.01 4.91
N ASP A 22 1.45 8.47 5.69
CA ASP A 22 1.31 8.62 7.14
C ASP A 22 0.36 9.75 7.53
N ALA A 23 0.32 10.85 6.77
CA ALA A 23 -0.67 11.91 6.94
C ALA A 23 -2.09 11.38 6.73
N LEU A 24 -2.36 10.68 5.63
CA LEU A 24 -3.67 10.09 5.37
C LEU A 24 -4.06 9.04 6.44
N ALA A 25 -3.10 8.22 6.85
CA ALA A 25 -3.30 7.22 7.91
C ALA A 25 -3.55 7.88 9.28
N ARG A 26 -3.07 9.10 9.52
CA ARG A 26 -3.35 9.89 10.72
C ARG A 26 -4.78 10.41 10.68
N GLU A 27 -5.21 11.03 9.59
CA GLU A 27 -6.60 11.52 9.46
C GLU A 27 -7.63 10.41 9.63
N ALA A 28 -7.38 9.24 9.05
CA ALA A 28 -8.28 8.10 9.25
C ALA A 28 -8.35 7.61 10.70
N ARG A 29 -7.25 7.77 11.46
CA ARG A 29 -7.15 7.34 12.85
C ARG A 29 -8.03 8.15 13.79
N GLU A 30 -8.22 9.44 13.45
CA GLU A 30 -9.11 10.34 14.19
C GLU A 30 -10.54 9.82 14.20
N THR A 31 -10.95 9.06 13.18
CA THR A 31 -12.27 8.40 13.16
C THR A 31 -12.26 7.02 13.81
N ASP A 32 -11.39 6.10 13.38
CA ASP A 32 -11.22 4.79 14.03
C ASP A 32 -9.86 4.16 13.67
N TRP A 33 -9.28 3.38 14.59
CA TRP A 33 -8.04 2.64 14.37
C TRP A 33 -8.14 1.63 13.21
N GLU A 34 -9.26 0.95 13.02
CA GLU A 34 -9.49 0.02 11.91
C GLU A 34 -9.28 0.71 10.54
N ARG A 35 -9.68 1.98 10.42
CA ARG A 35 -9.49 2.76 9.18
C ARG A 35 -8.02 3.07 8.92
N ARG A 36 -7.27 3.40 9.97
CA ARG A 36 -5.82 3.58 9.89
C ARG A 36 -5.14 2.29 9.42
N ILE A 37 -5.50 1.15 10.01
CA ILE A 37 -4.97 -0.16 9.60
C ILE A 37 -5.25 -0.42 8.11
N ALA A 38 -6.46 -0.12 7.62
CA ALA A 38 -6.80 -0.26 6.21
C ALA A 38 -5.87 0.55 5.29
N ILE A 39 -5.55 1.80 5.66
CA ILE A 39 -4.63 2.65 4.88
C ILE A 39 -3.20 2.11 4.91
N LEU A 40 -2.69 1.71 6.08
CA LEU A 40 -1.33 1.17 6.18
C LEU A 40 -1.16 -0.11 5.36
N LEU A 41 -2.16 -1.00 5.38
CA LEU A 41 -2.16 -2.20 4.56
C LEU A 41 -2.10 -1.87 3.05
N MET A 42 -2.79 -0.83 2.59
CA MET A 42 -2.75 -0.43 1.18
C MET A 42 -1.48 0.34 0.81
N GLY A 43 -1.07 1.30 1.63
CA GLY A 43 -0.01 2.27 1.33
C GLY A 43 1.40 1.85 1.75
N LYS A 44 1.54 0.91 2.71
CA LYS A 44 2.85 0.43 3.19
C LYS A 44 3.09 -1.06 2.98
N VAL A 45 2.03 -1.87 2.82
CA VAL A 45 2.10 -3.31 2.52
C VAL A 45 1.66 -3.61 1.07
N GLY A 46 1.24 -2.57 0.34
CA GLY A 46 0.89 -2.67 -1.08
C GLY A 46 -0.38 -3.46 -1.36
N LEU A 47 -1.30 -3.65 -0.41
CA LEU A 47 -2.56 -4.36 -0.67
C LEU A 47 -3.48 -3.53 -1.58
N ARG A 48 -4.30 -4.23 -2.37
CA ARG A 48 -5.50 -3.63 -2.97
C ARG A 48 -6.57 -3.50 -1.89
N ALA A 49 -7.50 -2.56 -2.02
CA ALA A 49 -8.67 -2.47 -1.12
C ALA A 49 -9.41 -3.81 -0.96
N SER A 50 -9.51 -4.62 -2.02
CA SER A 50 -10.14 -5.95 -1.99
C SER A 50 -9.33 -7.04 -1.29
N GLY A 51 -8.05 -6.79 -1.00
CA GLY A 51 -7.18 -7.69 -0.24
C GLY A 51 -7.12 -7.36 1.25
N VAL A 52 -7.49 -6.13 1.65
CA VAL A 52 -7.40 -5.66 3.04
C VAL A 52 -8.15 -6.58 4.01
N SER A 53 -9.37 -6.99 3.67
CA SER A 53 -10.18 -7.90 4.50
C SER A 53 -9.70 -9.35 4.53
N THR A 54 -8.58 -9.66 3.87
CA THR A 54 -7.97 -10.99 3.87
C THR A 54 -6.76 -11.07 4.82
N ALA A 55 -6.26 -9.92 5.28
CA ALA A 55 -5.17 -9.82 6.24
C ALA A 55 -5.65 -10.23 7.64
N LYS A 56 -4.94 -11.17 8.27
CA LYS A 56 -5.29 -11.77 9.57
C LYS A 56 -4.06 -11.89 10.47
N PRO A 57 -4.19 -11.89 11.81
CA PRO A 57 -3.05 -12.08 12.69
C PRO A 57 -2.30 -13.40 12.46
N GLN A 58 -2.99 -14.52 12.22
CA GLN A 58 -2.32 -15.80 11.92
C GLN A 58 -1.50 -15.79 10.62
N GLY A 59 -1.74 -14.82 9.74
CA GLY A 59 -1.01 -14.66 8.48
C GLY A 59 0.29 -13.87 8.63
N LEU A 60 0.49 -13.17 9.75
CA LEU A 60 1.69 -12.37 10.03
C LEU A 60 2.79 -13.26 10.60
N ARG A 61 3.91 -13.39 9.89
CA ARG A 61 5.02 -14.28 10.25
C ARG A 61 6.37 -13.64 9.97
N HIS A 62 7.39 -14.08 10.71
CA HIS A 62 8.77 -13.75 10.43
C HIS A 62 9.32 -14.76 9.42
N ASN A 63 10.01 -14.28 8.40
CA ASN A 63 10.78 -15.09 7.48
C ASN A 63 12.23 -15.12 7.97
N ASP A 64 12.65 -16.25 8.52
CA ASP A 64 13.99 -16.40 9.11
C ASP A 64 15.10 -16.48 8.04
N GLU A 65 14.78 -16.84 6.79
CA GLU A 65 15.78 -16.88 5.72
C GLU A 65 16.16 -15.49 5.22
N GLY A 66 15.17 -14.59 5.14
CA GLY A 66 15.36 -13.22 4.68
C GLY A 66 15.40 -12.16 5.78
N GLU A 67 15.19 -12.54 7.05
CA GLU A 67 15.12 -11.65 8.22
C GLU A 67 14.12 -10.50 8.04
N TYR A 68 12.88 -10.82 7.65
CA TYR A 68 11.81 -9.84 7.46
C TYR A 68 10.43 -10.35 7.89
N TRP A 69 9.48 -9.44 8.08
CA TRP A 69 8.09 -9.80 8.35
C TRP A 69 7.26 -9.86 7.07
N GLU A 70 6.41 -10.88 6.99
CA GLU A 70 5.48 -11.05 5.89
C GLU A 70 4.06 -11.32 6.38
N LEU A 71 3.09 -10.99 5.52
CA LEU A 71 1.67 -11.18 5.77
C LEU A 71 1.03 -11.91 4.61
N SER A 72 0.56 -13.14 4.87
CA SER A 72 -0.20 -13.93 3.89
C SER A 72 -1.56 -13.30 3.62
N VAL A 73 -1.81 -12.95 2.36
CA VAL A 73 -3.03 -12.28 1.89
C VAL A 73 -3.52 -12.89 0.59
N ALA A 74 -4.83 -12.81 0.35
CA ALA A 74 -5.43 -13.32 -0.88
C ALA A 74 -5.48 -12.24 -1.96
N GLY A 75 -4.91 -12.51 -3.13
CA GLY A 75 -4.91 -11.66 -4.30
C GLY A 75 -6.21 -11.72 -5.12
N LYS A 76 -6.24 -11.03 -6.26
CA LYS A 76 -7.29 -11.22 -7.27
C LYS A 76 -6.86 -12.40 -8.15
N ASN A 77 -7.70 -13.42 -8.31
CA ASN A 77 -7.46 -14.44 -9.32
C ASN A 77 -7.97 -13.91 -10.67
N THR A 78 -7.06 -13.72 -11.63
CA THR A 78 -7.37 -13.25 -12.99
C THR A 78 -7.58 -14.38 -13.99
N LYS A 79 -7.38 -15.65 -13.58
CA LYS A 79 -7.45 -16.85 -14.44
C LYS A 79 -8.58 -17.82 -14.08
N GLY A 80 -9.42 -17.48 -13.09
CA GLY A 80 -10.49 -18.35 -12.57
C GLY A 80 -10.02 -19.30 -11.47
N GLY A 81 -10.87 -19.57 -10.48
CA GLY A 81 -10.56 -20.36 -9.28
C GLY A 81 -10.34 -19.52 -8.01
N ASP A 82 -9.86 -20.15 -6.94
CA ASP A 82 -9.60 -19.49 -5.65
C ASP A 82 -8.56 -18.38 -5.76
N LYS A 83 -8.69 -17.34 -4.93
CA LYS A 83 -7.74 -16.22 -4.88
C LYS A 83 -6.31 -16.74 -4.65
N ALA A 84 -5.37 -16.39 -5.51
CA ALA A 84 -3.96 -16.73 -5.31
C ALA A 84 -3.46 -16.06 -4.01
N THR A 85 -2.97 -16.88 -3.08
CA THR A 85 -2.33 -16.38 -1.85
C THR A 85 -0.94 -15.86 -2.21
N ARG A 86 -0.53 -14.75 -1.60
CA ARG A 86 0.84 -14.24 -1.64
C ARG A 86 1.26 -13.80 -0.24
N ASP A 87 2.56 -13.79 -0.01
CA ASP A 87 3.15 -13.23 1.20
C ASP A 87 3.65 -11.82 0.90
N ALA A 88 3.03 -10.83 1.54
CA ALA A 88 3.35 -9.42 1.37
C ALA A 88 4.41 -9.01 2.39
N TYR A 89 5.48 -8.33 1.96
CA TYR A 89 6.44 -7.72 2.88
C TYR A 89 5.76 -6.70 3.81
N VAL A 90 6.04 -6.78 5.12
CA VAL A 90 5.50 -5.91 6.16
C VAL A 90 6.63 -5.14 6.83
N PRO A 91 6.67 -3.80 6.72
CA PRO A 91 7.62 -3.01 7.50
C PRO A 91 7.42 -3.20 9.01
N GLU A 92 8.51 -3.24 9.78
CA GLU A 92 8.50 -3.44 11.24
C GLU A 92 7.54 -2.48 11.97
N SER A 93 7.43 -1.23 11.52
CA SER A 93 6.50 -0.25 12.09
C SER A 93 5.03 -0.64 11.89
N VAL A 94 4.67 -1.15 10.71
CA VAL A 94 3.32 -1.65 10.41
C VAL A 94 3.04 -2.93 11.16
N LYS A 95 4.03 -3.83 11.26
CA LYS A 95 3.95 -5.07 12.04
C LYS A 95 3.58 -4.78 13.49
N ARG A 96 4.32 -3.89 14.15
CA ARG A 96 4.04 -3.47 15.54
C ARG A 96 2.65 -2.88 15.70
N GLU A 97 2.22 -2.08 14.72
CA GLU A 97 0.91 -1.46 14.77
C GLU A 97 -0.23 -2.49 14.62
N LEU A 98 -0.09 -3.47 13.73
CA LEU A 98 -1.04 -4.58 13.57
C LEU A 98 -1.16 -5.41 14.85
N GLU A 99 -0.05 -5.75 15.51
CA GLU A 99 -0.05 -6.51 16.76
C GLU A 99 -0.73 -5.74 17.89
N ASN A 100 -0.39 -4.45 18.05
CA ASN A 100 -1.00 -3.59 19.08
C ASN A 100 -2.51 -3.45 18.85
N TYR A 101 -2.91 -3.23 17.59
CA TYR A 101 -4.32 -3.13 17.23
C TYR A 101 -5.09 -4.43 17.48
N ALA A 102 -4.55 -5.59 17.08
CA ALA A 102 -5.18 -6.89 17.33
C ALA A 102 -5.31 -7.19 18.81
N LYS A 103 -4.28 -6.88 19.61
CA LYS A 103 -4.32 -7.02 21.06
C LYS A 103 -5.39 -6.13 21.68
N GLU A 104 -5.42 -4.85 21.35
CA GLU A 104 -6.39 -3.88 21.90
C GLU A 104 -7.84 -4.24 21.54
N ARG A 105 -8.07 -4.67 20.30
CA ARG A 105 -9.40 -5.03 19.80
C ARG A 105 -9.78 -6.49 20.06
N ASN A 106 -8.92 -7.27 20.72
CA ASN A 106 -9.10 -8.71 20.97
C ASN A 106 -9.43 -9.50 19.70
N ILE A 107 -8.74 -9.21 18.60
CA ILE A 107 -8.95 -9.87 17.30
C ILE A 107 -8.35 -11.27 17.35
N ALA A 108 -9.17 -12.29 17.07
CA ALA A 108 -8.70 -13.67 17.07
C ALA A 108 -7.73 -13.94 15.90
N PRO A 109 -6.81 -14.92 16.00
CA PRO A 109 -5.85 -15.19 14.93
C PRO A 109 -6.48 -15.44 13.54
N SER A 110 -7.67 -16.03 13.51
CA SER A 110 -8.42 -16.35 12.29
C SER A 110 -9.31 -15.22 11.75
N GLU A 111 -9.50 -14.16 12.54
CA GLU A 111 -10.33 -13.00 12.18
C GLU A 111 -9.52 -11.97 11.40
N PRO A 112 -10.14 -11.26 10.43
CA PRO A 112 -9.45 -10.22 9.69
C PRO A 112 -9.20 -8.99 10.57
N TYR A 113 -8.09 -8.29 10.32
CA TYR A 113 -7.84 -7.00 10.96
C TYR A 113 -8.91 -5.96 10.61
N VAL A 114 -9.45 -6.04 9.38
CA VAL A 114 -10.45 -5.10 8.88
C VAL A 114 -11.61 -5.91 8.29
N SER A 115 -12.80 -5.84 8.89
CA SER A 115 -13.93 -6.71 8.56
C SER A 115 -15.09 -5.97 7.91
N VAL A 116 -14.80 -5.10 6.94
CA VAL A 116 -15.80 -4.32 6.21
C VAL A 116 -15.78 -4.58 4.70
N SER A 117 -16.79 -4.08 4.00
CA SER A 117 -16.86 -4.18 2.53
C SER A 117 -15.74 -3.38 1.85
N VAL A 118 -15.39 -3.78 0.61
CA VAL A 118 -14.41 -3.07 -0.23
C VAL A 118 -14.83 -1.61 -0.45
N ASP A 119 -16.13 -1.36 -0.61
CA ASP A 119 -16.64 0.00 -0.80
C ASP A 119 -16.57 0.84 0.48
N SER A 120 -16.65 0.22 1.67
CA SER A 120 -16.37 0.91 2.94
C SER A 120 -14.91 1.32 3.03
N ILE A 121 -13.98 0.44 2.67
CA ILE A 121 -12.54 0.78 2.64
C ILE A 121 -12.26 1.92 1.66
N ARG A 122 -12.83 1.86 0.46
CA ARG A 122 -12.71 2.94 -0.54
C ARG A 122 -13.27 4.26 -0.02
N ARG A 123 -14.43 4.22 0.65
CA ARG A 123 -15.05 5.39 1.28
C ARG A 123 -14.17 5.95 2.39
N TRP A 124 -13.55 5.12 3.23
CA TRP A 124 -12.65 5.58 4.28
C TRP A 124 -11.46 6.37 3.74
N VAL A 125 -10.91 5.98 2.59
CA VAL A 125 -9.86 6.77 1.91
C VAL A 125 -10.39 8.13 1.46
N ARG A 126 -11.62 8.18 0.93
CA ARG A 126 -12.24 9.45 0.50
C ARG A 126 -12.52 10.37 1.68
N GLU A 127 -13.01 9.83 2.80
CA GLU A 127 -13.28 10.61 4.01
C GLU A 127 -11.98 11.10 4.64
N ALA A 128 -10.95 10.25 4.73
CA ALA A 128 -9.67 10.60 5.33
C ALA A 128 -8.89 11.68 4.54
N ARG A 129 -9.14 11.82 3.22
CA ARG A 129 -8.44 12.84 2.41
C ARG A 129 -9.11 14.21 2.47
N GLU A 130 -10.37 14.30 2.93
CA GLU A 130 -11.13 15.57 2.95
C GLU A 130 -10.45 16.65 3.78
N PRO A 131 -9.98 16.41 5.03
CA PRO A 131 -9.27 17.44 5.79
C PRO A 131 -7.97 17.90 5.13
N LEU A 132 -7.33 17.03 4.34
CA LEU A 132 -6.05 17.31 3.69
C LEU A 132 -6.21 18.22 2.47
N THR A 133 -7.42 18.42 1.95
CA THR A 133 -7.64 19.33 0.82
C THR A 133 -7.45 20.79 1.17
N ASP A 134 -7.57 21.15 2.45
CA ASP A 134 -7.38 22.53 2.92
C ASP A 134 -5.94 23.01 2.71
N ASP A 135 -4.97 22.12 2.87
CA ASP A 135 -3.55 22.42 2.62
C ASP A 135 -3.17 22.27 1.14
N ASN A 136 -3.80 21.33 0.44
CA ASN A 136 -3.51 21.03 -0.96
C ASN A 136 -4.69 20.38 -1.68
N GLU A 137 -5.33 21.13 -2.57
CA GLU A 137 -6.50 20.70 -3.34
C GLU A 137 -6.29 19.38 -4.11
N ARG A 138 -5.04 18.99 -4.43
CA ARG A 138 -4.76 17.73 -5.13
C ARG A 138 -5.20 16.48 -4.36
N TRP A 139 -5.34 16.57 -3.03
CA TRP A 139 -5.87 15.48 -2.21
C TRP A 139 -7.27 15.03 -2.64
N GLN A 140 -8.06 15.90 -3.27
CA GLN A 140 -9.41 15.58 -3.75
C GLN A 140 -9.44 14.47 -4.81
N HIS A 141 -8.30 14.16 -5.44
CA HIS A 141 -8.18 13.10 -6.45
C HIS A 141 -7.68 11.77 -5.87
N VAL A 142 -7.17 11.75 -4.63
CA VAL A 142 -6.55 10.55 -4.05
C VAL A 142 -7.57 9.44 -3.78
N SER A 143 -7.32 8.25 -4.30
CA SER A 143 -8.15 7.06 -4.14
C SER A 143 -7.38 5.90 -3.51
N SER A 144 -8.10 4.84 -3.12
CA SER A 144 -7.49 3.60 -2.60
C SER A 144 -6.49 2.95 -3.57
N HIS A 145 -6.68 3.13 -4.88
CA HIS A 145 -5.76 2.56 -5.87
C HIS A 145 -4.42 3.31 -5.89
N ASP A 146 -4.44 4.61 -5.60
CA ASP A 146 -3.25 5.46 -5.59
C ASP A 146 -2.32 5.09 -4.43
N LEU A 147 -2.83 4.55 -3.32
CA LEU A 147 -2.00 4.05 -2.22
C LEU A 147 -1.07 2.92 -2.67
N ARG A 148 -1.62 1.91 -3.34
CA ARG A 148 -0.82 0.82 -3.91
C ARG A 148 0.07 1.32 -5.05
N ARG A 149 -0.39 2.28 -5.86
CA ARG A 149 0.43 2.88 -6.93
C ARG A 149 1.66 3.60 -6.37
N SER A 150 1.45 4.40 -5.33
CA SER A 150 2.49 5.17 -4.66
C SER A 150 3.51 4.24 -4.01
N TRP A 151 3.03 3.21 -3.30
CA TRP A 151 3.88 2.16 -2.73
C TRP A 151 4.76 1.48 -3.78
N ALA A 152 4.15 1.01 -4.88
CA ALA A 152 4.88 0.29 -5.92
C ALA A 152 5.90 1.19 -6.63
N SER A 153 5.49 2.41 -7.00
CA SER A 153 6.34 3.35 -7.73
C SER A 153 7.53 3.79 -6.88
N HIS A 154 7.32 4.05 -5.58
CA HIS A 154 8.41 4.43 -4.68
C HIS A 154 9.48 3.34 -4.60
N HIS A 155 9.10 2.09 -4.32
CA HIS A 155 10.06 1.01 -4.19
C HIS A 155 10.75 0.67 -5.52
N LEU A 156 10.01 0.69 -6.64
CA LEU A 156 10.58 0.38 -7.95
C LEU A 156 11.53 1.47 -8.47
N VAL A 157 11.20 2.75 -8.24
CA VAL A 157 11.83 3.86 -8.95
C VAL A 157 12.76 4.66 -8.05
N GLU A 158 12.36 4.93 -6.81
CA GLU A 158 13.17 5.74 -5.89
C GLU A 158 14.14 4.87 -5.10
N GLU A 159 13.69 3.71 -4.60
CA GLU A 159 14.53 2.76 -3.82
C GLU A 159 15.24 1.70 -4.68
N ASP A 160 15.04 1.72 -6.00
CA ASP A 160 15.63 0.78 -6.97
C ASP A 160 15.44 -0.71 -6.60
N VAL A 161 14.31 -1.06 -5.98
CA VAL A 161 13.99 -2.45 -5.66
C VAL A 161 13.75 -3.23 -6.95
N SER A 162 14.47 -4.34 -7.09
CA SER A 162 14.38 -5.23 -8.25
C SER A 162 12.93 -5.52 -8.63
N VAL A 163 12.61 -5.35 -9.92
CA VAL A 163 11.29 -5.65 -10.48
C VAL A 163 10.82 -7.06 -10.13
N ARG A 164 11.73 -8.06 -10.12
CA ARG A 164 11.38 -9.45 -9.78
C ARG A 164 10.96 -9.60 -8.32
N VAL A 165 11.65 -8.91 -7.40
CA VAL A 165 11.28 -8.87 -5.98
C VAL A 165 9.91 -8.21 -5.84
N MET A 166 9.71 -7.06 -6.46
CA MET A 166 8.42 -6.34 -6.42
C MET A 166 7.28 -7.16 -7.01
N MET A 167 7.52 -7.89 -8.10
CA MET A 167 6.52 -8.79 -8.71
C MET A 167 6.07 -9.87 -7.73
N ASP A 168 7.01 -10.51 -7.04
CA ASP A 168 6.75 -11.56 -6.06
C ASP A 168 5.96 -11.01 -4.86
N ILE A 169 6.52 -10.03 -4.14
CA ILE A 169 5.89 -9.49 -2.93
C ILE A 169 4.59 -8.77 -3.25
N GLY A 170 4.42 -8.17 -4.43
CA GLY A 170 3.22 -7.44 -4.80
C GLY A 170 2.13 -8.30 -5.45
N GLY A 171 2.45 -9.52 -5.90
CA GLY A 171 1.53 -10.41 -6.60
C GLY A 171 1.22 -9.96 -8.03
N TRP A 172 2.25 -9.70 -8.81
CA TRP A 172 2.18 -9.47 -10.25
C TRP A 172 2.69 -10.69 -11.00
N SER A 173 1.90 -11.22 -11.93
CA SER A 173 2.21 -12.48 -12.64
C SER A 173 3.19 -12.32 -13.79
N ASP A 174 3.37 -11.09 -14.28
CA ASP A 174 4.13 -10.79 -15.48
C ASP A 174 4.57 -9.32 -15.51
N TYR A 175 5.53 -9.03 -16.37
CA TYR A 175 6.11 -7.69 -16.49
C TYR A 175 5.09 -6.64 -16.99
N GLN A 176 4.17 -7.02 -17.88
CA GLN A 176 3.15 -6.11 -18.41
C GLN A 176 2.22 -5.60 -17.30
N SER A 177 2.01 -6.40 -16.26
CA SER A 177 1.17 -6.03 -15.11
C SER A 177 1.84 -5.09 -14.12
N ILE A 178 3.17 -5.06 -14.06
CA ILE A 178 3.95 -4.17 -13.18
C ILE A 178 4.49 -2.93 -13.91
N GLU A 179 4.66 -2.99 -15.23
CA GLU A 179 5.09 -1.87 -16.09
C GLU A 179 4.35 -0.54 -15.79
N PRO A 180 3.02 -0.50 -15.55
CA PRO A 180 2.34 0.76 -15.25
C PRO A 180 2.79 1.46 -13.96
N TYR A 181 3.58 0.79 -13.11
CA TYR A 181 4.14 1.34 -11.87
C TYR A 181 5.59 1.80 -12.02
N LEU A 182 6.22 1.55 -13.18
CA LEU A 182 7.54 2.09 -13.54
C LEU A 182 7.37 3.54 -14.01
N SER A 183 7.03 4.44 -13.09
CA SER A 183 6.97 5.86 -13.38
C SER A 183 8.34 6.41 -13.75
N LYS A 184 8.39 7.54 -14.46
CA LYS A 184 9.65 8.24 -14.73
C LYS A 184 10.38 8.54 -13.41
N PRO A 185 11.70 8.31 -13.32
CA PRO A 185 12.47 8.63 -12.12
C PRO A 185 12.44 10.13 -11.83
N THR A 186 12.55 10.48 -10.54
CA THR A 186 12.69 11.87 -10.14
C THR A 186 14.03 12.45 -10.64
N PRO A 187 14.12 13.77 -10.88
CA PRO A 187 15.40 14.41 -11.20
C PRO A 187 16.50 14.13 -10.16
N ALA A 188 16.12 14.01 -8.89
CA ALA A 188 17.03 13.65 -7.81
C ALA A 188 17.63 12.25 -8.02
N LYS A 189 16.79 11.25 -8.29
CA LYS A 189 17.22 9.87 -8.57
C LYS A 189 18.09 9.77 -9.83
N ILE A 190 17.73 10.49 -10.90
CA ILE A 190 18.57 10.55 -12.11
C ILE A 190 19.96 11.08 -11.78
N GLY A 191 20.05 12.13 -10.95
CA GLY A 191 21.32 12.70 -10.50
C GLY A 191 22.12 11.74 -9.63
N GLU A 192 21.49 11.08 -8.67
CA GLU A 192 22.12 10.07 -7.81
C GLU A 192 22.75 8.93 -8.63
N GLU A 193 21.97 8.33 -9.52
CA GLU A 193 22.40 7.19 -10.33
C GLU A 193 23.51 7.57 -11.31
N LEU A 194 23.36 8.68 -12.04
CA LEU A 194 24.30 9.01 -13.13
C LEU A 194 25.55 9.72 -12.65
N ASN A 195 25.48 10.54 -11.59
CA ASN A 195 26.67 11.19 -11.05
C ASN A 195 27.57 10.19 -10.33
N GLY A 196 27.02 9.11 -9.76
CA GLY A 196 27.81 8.06 -9.10
C GLY A 196 28.62 7.16 -10.06
N LEU A 197 28.41 7.30 -11.37
CA LEU A 197 29.13 6.54 -12.40
C LEU A 197 30.44 7.22 -12.86
N HIS A 198 30.73 8.43 -12.35
CA HIS A 198 31.86 9.28 -12.74
C HIS A 198 32.61 9.81 -11.52
#